data_AF-A0A965Q800-F1
#
_entry.id   AF-A0A965Q800-F1
#
_cell.length_a   1.000
_cell.length_b   1.000
_cell.length_c   1.000
_cell.angle_alpha   90.00
_cell.angle_beta   90.00
_cell.angle_gamma   90.00
#
_symmetry.space_group_name_H-M   'P 1'
#
loop_
_entity.id
_entity.type
_entity.pdbx_description
1 polymer ?
#
loop_
_entity_poly.entity_id
_entity_poly.type
_entity_poly.pdbx_seq_one_letter_code
_entity_poly.pdbx_strand_id
1 'polypeptide(L)'
;MQQIRQRNGPGQHCDPQGPYAAAVPRFFQAAQAGSPLTIHGDGLQTRDFVFVGDVAAALSHVALRPEVRGVLNVASGQSTSILQLAQTIRSITHSS
;
A
#
# COMPACT_ATOMS: atom_id res chain seq x y z
N MET A 1 -15.20 22.28 -5.02
CA MET A 1 -13.88 21.63 -4.88
C MET A 1 -14.09 20.26 -4.28
N GLN A 2 -13.73 19.18 -4.96
CA GLN A 2 -13.84 17.83 -4.39
C GLN A 2 -12.44 17.23 -4.31
N GLN A 3 -12.05 16.87 -3.09
CA GLN A 3 -10.76 16.26 -2.81
C GLN A 3 -10.93 14.75 -2.75
N ILE A 4 -10.13 14.05 -3.55
CA ILE A 4 -9.92 12.62 -3.39
C ILE A 4 -8.99 12.47 -2.19
N ARG A 5 -9.50 11.92 -1.08
CA ARG A 5 -8.67 11.58 0.08
C ARG A 5 -7.90 10.30 -0.21
N GLN A 6 -6.83 10.44 -0.99
CA GLN A 6 -5.70 9.54 -0.93
C GLN A 6 -5.13 9.64 0.49
N ARG A 7 -5.19 8.58 1.30
CA ARG A 7 -4.49 8.58 2.60
C ARG A 7 -2.97 8.69 2.40
N ASN A 8 -2.47 8.40 1.19
CA ASN A 8 -1.08 8.54 0.76
C ASN A 8 -1.04 9.27 -0.61
N GLY A 9 -0.64 10.55 -0.61
CA GLY A 9 -0.66 11.44 -1.78
C GLY A 9 0.35 11.12 -2.90
N PRO A 10 0.32 11.88 -4.02
CA PRO A 10 1.06 11.56 -5.24
C PRO A 10 2.56 11.85 -5.09
N GLY A 11 3.38 10.88 -5.50
CA GLY A 11 4.84 10.94 -5.42
C GLY A 11 5.41 9.66 -4.84
N GLN A 12 5.34 8.57 -5.59
CA GLN A 12 5.98 7.28 -5.26
C GLN A 12 7.52 7.35 -5.40
N HIS A 13 8.13 8.36 -4.79
CA HIS A 13 9.47 8.25 -4.21
C HIS A 13 9.27 8.08 -2.70
N CYS A 14 8.64 6.97 -2.29
CA CYS A 14 8.78 6.54 -0.91
C CYS A 14 10.24 6.15 -0.77
N ASP A 15 11.07 7.07 -0.25
CA ASP A 15 12.43 6.76 0.17
C ASP A 15 12.35 5.48 1.03
N PRO A 16 12.86 4.35 0.54
CA PRO A 16 12.78 3.08 1.26
C PRO A 16 13.56 3.13 2.58
N GLN A 17 14.48 4.08 2.69
CA GLN A 17 15.33 4.31 3.86
C GLN A 17 14.73 5.33 4.83
N GLY A 18 13.74 6.14 4.40
CA GLY A 18 13.14 7.18 5.23
C GLY A 18 12.34 6.61 6.43
N PRO A 19 12.21 7.34 7.55
CA PRO A 19 11.50 6.86 8.75
C PRO A 19 10.00 6.58 8.53
N TYR A 20 9.43 7.08 7.44
CA TYR A 20 8.03 6.84 7.02
C TYR A 20 7.91 5.88 5.83
N ALA A 21 8.97 5.16 5.45
CA ALA A 21 8.91 4.24 4.33
C ALA A 21 7.79 3.22 4.55
N ALA A 22 6.97 3.04 3.52
CA ALA A 22 5.86 2.11 3.56
C ALA A 22 6.36 0.69 3.90
N ALA A 23 5.57 -0.07 4.65
CA ALA A 23 5.94 -1.43 5.06
C ALA A 23 6.24 -2.35 3.85
N VAL A 24 5.51 -2.17 2.75
CA VAL A 24 5.64 -2.96 1.52
C VAL A 24 7.06 -2.86 0.91
N PRO A 25 7.56 -1.68 0.50
CA PRO A 25 8.90 -1.57 -0.10
C PRO A 25 10.01 -2.00 0.87
N ARG A 26 9.90 -1.72 2.17
CA ARG A 26 10.90 -2.17 3.16
C ARG A 26 10.98 -3.69 3.23
N PHE A 27 9.84 -4.37 3.29
CA PHE A 27 9.82 -5.84 3.33
C PHE A 27 10.34 -6.46 2.04
N PHE A 28 9.99 -5.89 0.88
CA PHE A 28 10.56 -6.34 -0.39
C PHE A 28 12.07 -6.15 -0.47
N GLN A 29 12.61 -5.04 0.03
CA GLN A 29 14.05 -4.82 0.06
C GLN A 29 14.75 -5.78 1.02
N ALA A 30 14.22 -5.96 2.23
CA ALA A 30 14.77 -6.90 3.20
C ALA A 30 14.76 -8.33 2.64
N ALA A 31 13.63 -8.77 2.07
CA ALA A 31 13.48 -10.10 1.49
C ALA A 31 14.46 -10.34 0.32
N GLN A 32 14.59 -9.38 -0.60
CA GLN A 32 15.56 -9.47 -1.71
C GLN A 32 17.02 -9.45 -1.24
N ALA A 33 17.30 -8.74 -0.14
CA ALA A 33 18.64 -8.69 0.46
C ALA A 33 18.91 -9.90 1.38
N GLY A 34 17.99 -10.87 1.51
CA GLY A 34 18.11 -11.98 2.45
C GLY A 34 18.18 -11.54 3.92
N SER A 35 17.74 -10.32 4.22
CA SER A 35 17.76 -9.72 5.54
C SER A 35 16.43 -9.97 6.28
N PRO A 36 16.42 -10.04 7.62
CA PRO A 36 15.19 -10.25 8.37
C PRO A 36 14.16 -9.14 8.15
N LEU A 37 12.88 -9.52 7.98
CA LEU A 37 11.76 -8.58 7.92
C LEU A 37 11.45 -8.07 9.34
N THR A 38 11.79 -6.82 9.63
CA THR A 38 11.54 -6.21 10.95
C THR A 38 10.09 -5.75 11.11
N ILE A 39 9.37 -6.31 12.07
CA ILE A 39 8.02 -5.87 12.46
C ILE A 39 8.12 -5.13 13.79
N HIS A 40 7.57 -3.92 13.85
CA HIS A 40 7.44 -3.16 15.10
C HIS A 40 6.08 -3.43 15.74
N GLY A 41 6.07 -3.89 16.99
CA GLY A 41 4.86 -4.29 17.73
C GLY A 41 4.53 -5.77 17.56
N ASP A 42 3.25 -6.11 17.68
CA ASP A 42 2.74 -7.48 17.56
C ASP A 42 2.50 -7.93 16.11
N GLY A 43 2.52 -7.00 15.15
CA GLY A 43 2.27 -7.27 13.73
C GLY A 43 0.80 -7.50 13.39
N LEU A 44 -0.10 -7.38 14.37
CA LEU A 44 -1.55 -7.54 14.20
C LEU A 44 -2.22 -6.27 13.68
N GLN A 45 -1.51 -5.15 13.64
CA GLN A 45 -2.03 -3.92 13.05
C GLN A 45 -2.39 -4.17 11.59
N THR A 46 -3.61 -3.79 11.22
CA THR A 46 -4.16 -4.00 9.88
C THR A 46 -4.22 -2.71 9.07
N ARG A 47 -4.05 -2.85 7.76
CA ARG A 47 -4.23 -1.77 6.78
C ARG A 47 -4.90 -2.33 5.53
N ASP A 48 -5.67 -1.48 4.86
CA ASP A 48 -6.16 -1.74 3.51
C ASP A 48 -5.09 -1.30 2.52
N PHE A 49 -4.46 -2.26 1.86
CA PHE A 49 -3.47 -2.01 0.82
C PHE A 49 -4.17 -2.06 -0.54
N VAL A 50 -4.10 -0.96 -1.28
CA VAL A 50 -4.66 -0.87 -2.64
C VAL A 50 -3.54 -0.76 -3.65
N PHE A 51 -3.65 -1.51 -4.76
CA PHE A 51 -2.67 -1.45 -5.83
C PHE A 51 -2.79 -0.11 -6.58
N VAL A 52 -1.65 0.51 -6.90
CA VAL A 52 -1.63 1.81 -7.57
C VAL A 52 -2.33 1.80 -8.93
N GLY A 53 -2.29 0.66 -9.65
CA GLY A 53 -3.01 0.49 -10.91
C GLY A 53 -4.52 0.60 -10.74
N ASP A 54 -5.09 0.02 -9.69
CA ASP A 54 -6.53 0.08 -9.39
C ASP A 54 -6.94 1.52 -9.05
N VAL A 55 -6.09 2.23 -8.29
CA VAL A 55 -6.29 3.65 -8.00
C VAL A 55 -6.27 4.48 -9.28
N ALA A 56 -5.29 4.27 -10.16
CA ALA A 56 -5.19 4.98 -11.44
C ALA A 56 -6.40 4.70 -12.35
N ALA A 57 -6.86 3.46 -12.38
CA ALA A 57 -8.06 3.06 -13.13
C ALA A 57 -9.33 3.74 -12.57
N ALA A 58 -9.50 3.73 -11.26
CA ALA A 58 -10.63 4.40 -10.59
C ALA A 58 -10.63 5.92 -10.87
N LEU A 59 -9.47 6.56 -10.79
CA LEU A 59 -9.31 7.99 -11.11
C LEU A 59 -9.67 8.28 -12.57
N SER A 60 -9.17 7.48 -13.50
CA SER A 60 -9.46 7.64 -14.94
C SER A 60 -10.94 7.48 -15.23
N HIS A 61 -11.59 6.49 -14.60
CA HIS A 61 -13.01 6.23 -14.76
C HIS A 61 -13.89 7.36 -14.21
N VAL A 62 -13.53 7.92 -13.04
CA VAL A 62 -14.25 9.06 -12.46
C VAL A 62 -14.04 10.34 -13.27
N ALA A 63 -12.83 10.56 -13.81
CA ALA A 63 -12.52 11.75 -14.60
C ALA A 63 -13.40 11.87 -15.86
N LEU A 64 -13.87 10.75 -16.41
CA LEU A 64 -14.74 10.71 -17.60
C LEU A 64 -16.24 10.85 -17.28
N ARG A 65 -16.61 10.98 -16.00
CA ARG A 65 -18.01 11.00 -15.55
C ARG A 65 -18.32 12.30 -14.79
N PRO A 66 -18.67 13.39 -15.50
CA PRO A 66 -18.92 14.70 -14.88
C PRO A 66 -20.11 14.72 -13.91
N GLU A 67 -20.98 13.70 -13.97
CA GLU A 67 -22.08 13.49 -13.03
C GLU A 67 -21.63 13.00 -11.64
N VAL A 68 -20.43 12.40 -11.54
CA VAL A 68 -19.91 11.89 -10.28
C VAL A 68 -19.48 13.06 -9.39
N ARG A 69 -20.08 13.12 -8.20
CA ARG A 69 -19.82 14.16 -7.20
C ARG A 69 -19.72 13.55 -5.81
N GLY A 70 -18.83 14.11 -4.98
CA GLY A 70 -18.61 13.73 -3.59
C GLY A 70 -17.18 13.29 -3.31
N VAL A 71 -16.97 12.77 -2.10
CA VAL A 71 -15.72 12.12 -1.71
C VAL A 71 -15.87 10.62 -1.98
N LEU A 72 -14.93 10.06 -2.72
CA LEU A 72 -14.87 8.63 -3.01
C LEU A 72 -13.68 8.02 -2.28
N ASN A 73 -13.93 6.91 -1.59
CA ASN A 73 -12.87 6.07 -1.05
C ASN A 73 -12.48 5.05 -2.12
N VAL A 74 -11.20 4.97 -2.43
CA VAL A 74 -10.63 3.94 -3.30
C VAL A 74 -9.73 3.06 -2.44
N ALA A 75 -10.15 1.83 -2.22
CA ALA A 75 -9.49 0.86 -1.34
C ALA A 75 -9.84 -0.56 -1.81
N SER A 76 -9.10 -1.57 -1.36
CA SER A 76 -9.38 -2.97 -1.72
C SER A 76 -10.61 -3.54 -0.99
N GLY A 77 -11.00 -2.92 0.13
CA GLY A 77 -12.03 -3.45 1.03
C GLY A 77 -11.54 -4.64 1.88
N GLN A 78 -10.27 -5.02 1.75
CA GLN A 78 -9.65 -6.12 2.48
C GLN A 78 -8.68 -5.58 3.52
N SER A 79 -8.86 -6.04 4.76
CA SER A 79 -7.99 -5.68 5.87
C SER A 79 -6.85 -6.69 5.95
N THR A 80 -5.61 -6.24 5.78
CA THR A 80 -4.42 -7.09 5.82
C THR A 80 -3.53 -6.71 6.99
N SER A 81 -3.16 -7.67 7.84
CA SER A 81 -2.20 -7.44 8.94
C SER A 81 -0.77 -7.34 8.43
N ILE A 82 0.11 -6.72 9.21
CA ILE A 82 1.53 -6.66 8.87
C ILE A 82 2.16 -8.05 8.86
N LEU A 83 1.70 -8.98 9.72
CA LEU A 83 2.09 -10.39 9.66
C LEU A 83 1.68 -11.06 8.35
N GLN A 84 0.43 -10.87 7.91
CA GLN A 84 -0.04 -11.41 6.64
C GLN A 84 0.75 -10.84 5.46
N LEU A 85 1.05 -9.53 5.49
CA LEU A 85 1.88 -8.89 4.48
C LEU A 85 3.29 -9.50 4.45
N ALA A 86 3.94 -9.65 5.61
CA ALA A 86 5.29 -10.22 5.70
C ALA A 86 5.32 -11.67 5.20
N GLN A 87 4.36 -12.50 5.59
CA GLN A 87 4.23 -13.89 5.11
C GLN A 87 4.03 -13.96 3.60
N THR A 88 3.16 -13.10 3.06
CA THR A 88 2.90 -13.03 1.61
C THR A 88 4.18 -12.67 0.85
N ILE A 89 4.90 -11.64 1.31
CA ILE A 89 6.16 -11.21 0.69
C ILE A 89 7.21 -12.32 0.73
N ARG A 90 7.38 -13.00 1.87
CA ARG A 90 8.30 -14.14 1.98
C ARG A 90 7.95 -15.27 1.02
N SER A 91 6.66 -15.58 0.89
CA SER A 91 6.18 -16.63 -0.01
C SER A 91 6.49 -16.33 -1.48
N ILE A 92 6.33 -15.08 -1.93
CA ILE A 92 6.54 -14.71 -3.34
C ILE A 92 8.01 -14.41 -3.68
N THR A 93 8.83 -14.04 -2.70
CA THR A 93 10.27 -13.79 -2.88
C THR A 93 11.12 -15.02 -2.59
N HIS A 94 10.50 -16.12 -2.12
CA HIS A 94 11.18 -17.33 -1.64
C HIS A 94 12.25 -17.05 -0.57
N SER A 95 12.01 -16.04 0.30
CA SER A 95 12.95 -15.63 1.35
C SER A 95 12.63 -16.27 2.70
N SER A 96 13.69 -16.66 3.43
CA SER A 96 13.63 -17.32 4.75
C SER A 96 13.16 -16.43 5.90
#